data_AF-A0A4Y2G258-F1
#
_entry.id   AF-A0A4Y2G258-F1
#
_cell.length_a   1.000
_cell.length_b   1.000
_cell.length_c   1.000
_cell.angle_alpha   90.00
_cell.angle_beta   90.00
_cell.angle_gamma   90.00
#
_symmetry.space_group_name_H-M   'P 1'
#
loop_
_entity.id
_entity.type
_entity.pdbx_description
1 polymer ?
#
loop_
_entity_poly.entity_id
_entity_poly.type
_entity_poly.pdbx_seq_one_letter_code
_entity_poly.pdbx_strand_id
1 'polypeptide(L)'
;MTGRIKRINRKLVAAESLYGWCLIGVSGPPNKNSSDSSIMKVVVEEDISKQLEMFWKLENLGIEPANDRLNCNDNKILQEFEESIQFRDNRYVVKLPWKDNERVTR
;
A
#
# COMPACT_ATOMS: atom_id res chain seq x y z
N MET A 1 0.27 2.07 -23.94
CA MET A 1 -1.19 1.96 -24.23
C MET A 1 -1.36 1.21 -25.54
N THR A 2 -2.36 0.35 -25.65
CA THR A 2 -2.58 -0.49 -26.85
C THR A 2 -3.32 0.26 -27.97
N GLY A 3 -3.88 1.44 -27.66
CA GLY A 3 -4.64 2.27 -28.59
C GLY A 3 -6.14 2.02 -28.58
N ARG A 4 -6.64 0.99 -27.88
CA ARG A 4 -8.08 0.76 -27.72
C ARG A 4 -8.67 1.73 -26.70
N ILE A 5 -9.73 2.42 -27.09
CA ILE A 5 -10.42 3.41 -26.25
C ILE A 5 -11.93 3.15 -26.31
N LYS A 6 -12.58 3.07 -25.16
CA LYS A 6 -14.02 2.91 -25.02
C LYS A 6 -14.60 4.06 -24.21
N ARG A 7 -15.42 4.89 -24.84
CA ARG A 7 -16.08 6.01 -24.16
C ARG A 7 -17.29 5.51 -23.38
N ILE A 8 -17.30 5.74 -22.07
CA ILE A 8 -18.40 5.30 -21.18
C ILE A 8 -19.48 6.38 -21.15
N ASN A 9 -19.10 7.65 -20.99
CA ASN A 9 -20.01 8.79 -21.07
C ASN A 9 -19.26 10.05 -21.55
N ARG A 10 -19.90 11.23 -21.49
CA ARG A 10 -19.28 12.50 -21.94
C ARG A 10 -18.03 12.90 -21.14
N LYS A 11 -17.93 12.49 -19.88
CA LYS A 11 -16.87 12.87 -18.93
C LYS A 11 -15.93 11.72 -18.55
N LEU A 12 -16.19 10.49 -18.99
CA LEU A 12 -15.46 9.28 -18.59
C LEU A 12 -15.14 8.37 -19.79
N VAL A 13 -13.88 7.98 -19.89
CA VAL A 13 -13.33 7.13 -20.96
C VAL A 13 -12.51 6.00 -20.35
N ALA A 14 -12.61 4.79 -20.90
CA ALA A 14 -11.70 3.68 -20.62
C ALA A 14 -10.65 3.59 -21.73
N ALA A 15 -9.38 3.55 -21.37
CA ALA A 15 -8.27 3.34 -22.29
C ALA A 15 -7.55 2.04 -21.95
N GLU A 16 -7.33 1.17 -22.93
CA GLU A 16 -6.63 -0.10 -22.72
C GLU A 16 -5.11 0.14 -22.67
N SER A 17 -4.50 -0.37 -21.61
CA SER A 17 -3.06 -0.37 -21.38
C SER A 17 -2.53 -1.80 -21.46
N LEU A 18 -1.20 -1.97 -21.40
CA LEU A 18 -0.58 -3.30 -21.32
C LEU A 18 -1.01 -4.07 -20.07
N TYR A 19 -1.50 -3.38 -19.05
CA TYR A 19 -1.89 -3.94 -17.77
C TYR A 19 -3.42 -4.01 -17.60
N GLY A 20 -4.22 -3.80 -18.65
CA GLY A 20 -5.69 -3.76 -18.57
C GLY A 20 -6.27 -2.35 -18.75
N TRP A 21 -7.52 -2.13 -18.31
CA TRP A 21 -8.28 -0.93 -18.61
C TRP A 21 -8.06 0.20 -17.60
N CYS A 22 -7.66 1.38 -18.07
CA CYS A 22 -7.56 2.61 -17.30
C CYS A 22 -8.81 3.47 -17.50
N LEU A 23 -9.58 3.70 -16.44
CA LEU A 23 -10.66 4.68 -16.42
C LEU A 23 -10.09 6.07 -16.20
N ILE A 24 -10.40 7.00 -17.11
CA ILE A 24 -9.89 8.37 -17.16
C ILE A 24 -11.09 9.31 -17.26
N GLY A 25 -11.24 10.21 -16.29
CA GLY A 25 -12.24 11.26 -16.33
C GLY A 25 -12.83 11.61 -14.98
N VAL A 26 -13.93 12.35 -15.01
CA VAL A 26 -14.65 12.77 -13.80
C VAL A 26 -15.75 11.76 -13.50
N SER A 27 -15.71 11.19 -12.29
CA SER A 27 -16.73 10.27 -11.80
C SER A 27 -17.32 10.82 -10.50
N GLY A 28 -18.57 11.26 -10.57
CA GLY A 28 -19.35 11.73 -9.43
C GLY A 28 -20.77 12.06 -9.86
N PRO A 29 -21.77 11.99 -8.95
CA PRO A 29 -23.11 12.47 -9.24
C PRO A 29 -23.06 13.96 -9.58
N PRO A 30 -23.93 14.46 -10.48
CA PRO A 30 -24.02 15.88 -10.80
C PRO A 30 -24.68 16.63 -9.63
N ASN A 31 -23.97 16.75 -8.50
CA ASN A 31 -24.43 17.55 -7.37
C ASN A 31 -23.62 18.84 -7.30
N LYS A 32 -24.31 19.98 -7.18
CA LYS A 32 -23.81 21.33 -7.48
C LYS A 32 -22.65 21.81 -6.58
N ASN A 33 -22.21 21.02 -5.61
CA ASN A 33 -21.24 21.41 -4.58
C ASN A 33 -20.08 20.41 -4.40
N SER A 34 -19.98 19.35 -5.22
CA SER A 34 -18.86 18.41 -5.14
C SER A 34 -17.78 18.79 -6.13
N SER A 35 -16.57 19.05 -5.65
CA SER A 35 -15.37 19.23 -6.47
C SER A 35 -15.27 18.06 -7.46
N ASP A 36 -15.37 18.34 -8.76
CA ASP A 36 -15.20 17.35 -9.83
C ASP A 36 -13.81 16.69 -9.66
N SER A 37 -13.78 15.49 -9.09
CA SER A 37 -12.53 14.75 -8.88
C SER A 37 -12.18 13.98 -10.15
N SER A 38 -10.98 14.24 -10.67
CA SER A 38 -10.43 13.44 -11.77
C SER A 38 -9.95 12.12 -11.19
N ILE A 39 -10.59 11.02 -11.59
CA ILE A 39 -10.25 9.68 -11.11
C ILE A 39 -9.50 8.96 -12.24
N MET A 40 -8.29 8.49 -11.93
CA MET A 40 -7.59 7.49 -12.73
C MET A 40 -7.70 6.15 -11.98
N LYS A 41 -8.48 5.21 -12.51
CA LYS A 41 -8.61 3.87 -11.92
C LYS A 41 -8.13 2.84 -12.92
N VAL A 42 -7.08 2.11 -12.57
CA VAL A 42 -6.62 0.96 -13.36
C VAL A 42 -7.37 -0.26 -12.87
N VAL A 43 -8.09 -0.92 -13.77
CA VAL A 43 -8.76 -2.20 -13.54
C VAL A 43 -7.98 -3.25 -14.33
N VAL A 44 -7.31 -4.13 -13.60
CA VAL A 44 -6.58 -5.25 -14.17
C VAL A 44 -7.47 -6.47 -14.05
N GLU A 45 -7.80 -7.09 -15.19
CA GLU A 45 -8.67 -8.27 -15.26
C GLU A 45 -7.93 -9.57 -14.90
N GLU A 46 -6.61 -9.53 -14.77
CA GLU A 46 -5.78 -10.64 -14.31
C GLU A 46 -5.64 -10.65 -12.78
N ASP A 47 -5.29 -11.81 -12.20
CA ASP A 47 -4.97 -11.99 -10.78
C ASP A 47 -3.66 -11.26 -10.42
N ILE A 48 -3.70 -9.91 -10.51
CA ILE A 48 -2.57 -9.03 -10.25
C ILE A 48 -2.09 -9.21 -8.82
N SER A 49 -2.93 -9.71 -7.92
CA SER A 49 -2.55 -10.05 -6.55
C SER A 49 -1.31 -10.94 -6.55
N LYS A 50 -1.25 -11.98 -7.41
CA LYS A 50 -0.09 -12.88 -7.47
C LYS A 50 1.13 -12.24 -8.10
N GLN A 51 0.95 -11.47 -9.17
CA GLN A 51 2.06 -10.76 -9.82
C GLN A 51 2.62 -9.65 -8.92
N LEU A 52 1.76 -8.98 -8.16
CA LEU A 52 2.12 -7.95 -7.19
C LEU A 52 2.75 -8.59 -5.96
N GLU A 53 2.24 -9.73 -5.49
CA GLU A 53 2.87 -10.53 -4.44
C GLU A 53 4.27 -10.98 -4.85
N MET A 54 4.45 -11.46 -6.09
CA MET A 54 5.78 -11.77 -6.65
C MET A 54 6.66 -10.52 -6.79
N PHE A 55 6.10 -9.39 -7.21
CA PHE A 55 6.83 -8.12 -7.35
C PHE A 55 7.35 -7.60 -6.00
N TRP A 56 6.56 -7.75 -4.94
CA TRP A 56 6.91 -7.37 -3.57
C TRP A 56 7.69 -8.44 -2.81
N LYS A 57 7.66 -9.70 -3.26
CA LYS A 57 8.59 -10.71 -2.81
C LYS A 57 10.01 -10.29 -3.19
N LEU A 58 10.93 -10.57 -2.28
CA LEU A 58 12.35 -10.17 -2.27
C LEU A 58 13.14 -10.59 -3.54
N GLU A 59 12.52 -11.32 -4.47
CA GLU A 59 13.10 -11.79 -5.73
C GLU A 59 13.53 -10.66 -6.69
N ASN A 60 12.92 -9.47 -6.66
CA ASN A 60 13.39 -8.36 -7.50
C ASN A 60 14.65 -7.64 -6.99
N LEU A 61 15.13 -7.95 -5.76
CA LEU A 61 16.38 -7.40 -5.22
C LEU A 61 17.50 -8.45 -5.10
N GLY A 62 17.27 -9.70 -5.52
CA GLY A 62 18.29 -10.74 -5.49
C GLY A 62 18.79 -11.10 -4.08
N ILE A 63 18.04 -10.73 -3.04
CA ILE A 63 18.34 -11.07 -1.65
C ILE A 63 17.57 -12.35 -1.34
N GLU A 64 18.27 -13.48 -1.33
CA GLU A 64 17.71 -14.71 -0.77
C GLU A 64 17.32 -14.45 0.69
N PRO A 65 16.16 -14.97 1.17
CA PRO A 65 15.83 -14.88 2.58
C PRO A 65 16.96 -15.57 3.35
N ALA A 66 17.76 -14.79 4.07
CA ALA A 66 18.75 -15.32 4.98
C ALA A 66 17.97 -16.17 5.98
N ASN A 67 17.99 -17.49 5.81
CA ASN A 67 17.31 -18.51 6.62
C ASN A 67 16.41 -17.91 7.69
N ASP A 68 15.08 -17.89 7.48
CA ASP A 68 14.01 -17.36 8.36
C ASP A 68 13.96 -17.97 9.78
N ARG A 69 15.07 -18.51 10.29
CA ARG A 69 15.31 -18.71 11.70
C ARG A 69 15.58 -17.34 12.29
N LEU A 70 14.52 -16.71 12.82
CA LEU A 70 14.63 -15.64 13.80
C LEU A 70 15.77 -16.02 14.75
N ASN A 71 16.87 -15.28 14.69
CA ASN A 71 17.99 -15.57 15.58
C ASN A 71 17.55 -15.20 17.01
N CYS A 72 18.31 -15.60 18.03
CA CYS A 72 17.95 -15.32 19.42
C CYS A 72 17.75 -13.82 19.72
N ASN A 73 18.41 -12.93 18.97
CA ASN A 73 18.26 -11.48 19.05
C ASN A 73 16.94 -10.99 18.43
N ASP A 74 16.48 -11.60 17.33
CA ASP A 74 15.21 -11.22 16.68
C ASP A 74 14.01 -11.52 17.58
N ASN A 75 14.01 -12.68 18.24
CA ASN A 75 12.98 -13.03 19.23
C ASN A 75 12.96 -12.06 20.41
N LYS A 76 14.14 -11.60 20.85
CA LYS A 76 14.25 -10.63 21.93
C LYS A 76 13.69 -9.26 21.52
N ILE A 77 13.99 -8.81 20.30
CA ILE A 77 13.46 -7.56 19.76
C ILE A 77 11.93 -7.60 19.66
N LEU A 78 11.38 -8.73 19.18
CA LEU A 78 9.93 -8.92 19.10
C LEU A 78 9.28 -8.91 20.48
N GLN A 79 9.89 -9.59 21.46
CA GLN A 79 9.40 -9.58 22.83
C GLN A 79 9.41 -8.15 23.42
N GLU A 80 10.50 -7.40 23.25
CA GLU A 80 10.59 -6.02 23.73
C GLU A 80 9.56 -5.11 23.05
N PHE A 81 9.26 -5.35 21.76
CA PHE A 81 8.22 -4.61 21.05
C PHE A 81 6.83 -4.90 21.62
N GLU A 82 6.47 -6.17 21.81
CA GLU A 82 5.20 -6.58 22.38
C GLU A 82 4.98 -6.04 23.80
N GLU A 83 6.01 -6.13 24.64
CA GLU A 83 6.00 -5.58 26.01
C GLU A 83 5.86 -4.04 26.03
N SER A 84 6.27 -3.35 24.95
CA SER A 84 6.18 -1.90 24.86
C SER A 84 4.79 -1.37 24.51
N ILE A 85 3.86 -2.24 24.08
CA ILE A 85 2.53 -1.82 23.63
C ILE A 85 1.70 -1.33 24.82
N GLN A 86 1.28 -0.07 24.78
CA GLN A 86 0.44 0.55 25.81
C GLN A 86 -0.72 1.29 25.18
N PHE A 87 -1.89 1.17 25.78
CA PHE A 87 -3.05 1.97 25.39
C PHE A 87 -3.15 3.21 26.27
N ARG A 88 -2.95 4.40 25.70
CA ARG A 88 -3.02 5.70 26.39
C ARG A 88 -3.75 6.70 25.51
N ASP A 89 -4.56 7.57 26.11
CA ASP A 89 -5.27 8.66 25.40
C ASP A 89 -6.01 8.20 24.13
N ASN A 90 -6.68 7.04 24.23
CA ASN A 90 -7.45 6.43 23.16
C ASN A 90 -6.62 6.01 21.92
N ARG A 91 -5.32 5.76 22.08
CA ARG A 91 -4.38 5.30 21.04
C ARG A 91 -3.40 4.27 21.59
N TYR A 92 -2.88 3.41 20.71
CA TYR A 92 -1.76 2.53 21.03
C TYR A 92 -0.44 3.28 20.88
N VAL A 93 0.43 3.14 21.86
CA VAL A 93 1.77 3.70 21.92
C VAL A 93 2.74 2.53 22.05
N VAL A 94 3.81 2.54 21.26
CA VAL A 94 4.84 1.51 21.26
C VAL A 94 6.22 2.17 21.33
N LYS A 95 7.21 1.42 21.81
CA LYS A 95 8.61 1.87 21.78
C LYS A 95 9.21 1.54 20.41
N LEU A 96 10.04 2.43 19.89
CA LEU A 96 10.76 2.22 18.63
C LEU A 96 12.00 1.34 18.89
N PRO A 97 12.15 0.17 18.24
CA PRO A 97 13.25 -0.76 18.51
C PRO A 97 14.66 -0.19 18.24
N TRP A 98 14.77 0.79 17.34
CA TRP A 98 16.04 1.42 16.96
C TRP A 98 16.35 2.72 17.72
N LYS A 99 15.47 3.14 18.63
CA LYS A 99 15.65 4.37 19.40
C LYS A 99 15.91 4.02 20.85
N ASP A 100 17.15 4.20 21.27
CA ASP A 100 17.49 4.10 22.68
C ASP A 100 16.70 5.15 23.48
N ASN A 101 16.34 4.79 24.71
CA ASN A 101 15.64 5.68 25.62
C ASN A 101 16.59 6.82 26.05
N GLU A 102 16.76 7.82 25.20
CA GLU A 102 17.13 9.14 25.67
C GLU A 102 16.00 9.60 26.58
N ARG A 103 16.28 9.56 27.88
CA ARG A 103 15.40 10.08 28.92
C ARG A 103 15.15 11.55 28.57
N VAL A 104 13.98 11.85 28.00
CA VAL A 104 13.46 13.21 28.01
C VAL A 104 13.07 13.48 29.45
N THR A 105 14.08 13.87 30.23
CA THR A 105 13.95 14.38 31.59
C THR A 105 13.30 15.74 31.43
N ARG A 106 12.05 15.86 31.90
CA ARG A 106 11.36 17.13 32.01
C ARG A 106 11.66 17.77 33.34
#